data_AF-A0A2R6FNK6-F1
#
_entry.id   AF-A0A2R6FNK6-F1
#
_cell.length_a   1.000
_cell.length_b   1.000
_cell.length_c   1.000
_cell.angle_alpha   90.00
_cell.angle_beta   90.00
_cell.angle_gamma   90.00
#
_symmetry.space_group_name_H-M   'P 1'
#
loop_
_entity.id
_entity.type
_entity.pdbx_description
1 polymer ?
#
loop_
_entity_poly.entity_id
_entity_poly.type
_entity_poly.pdbx_seq_one_letter_code
_entity_poly.pdbx_strand_id
1 'polypeptide(L)' 'MTCPYLSYRTSADGESFDEARAYCGAAERFVQPMRADICNDRFELDHAEDCEIYVEHASDDPDVSDPAVSTTAGGDS' A
#
# COMPACT_ATOMS: atom_id res chain seq x y z
N MET A 1 -2.98 9.22 -0.27
CA MET A 1 -1.54 8.95 -0.09
C MET A 1 -1.19 7.73 -0.91
N THR A 2 0.00 7.61 -1.52
CA THR A 2 0.35 6.36 -2.22
C THR A 2 0.27 5.14 -1.31
N CYS A 3 -0.34 4.07 -1.83
CA CYS A 3 -0.44 2.76 -1.20
C CYS A 3 0.93 2.26 -0.71
N PRO A 4 1.06 1.83 0.55
CA PRO A 4 2.35 1.43 1.15
C PRO A 4 2.95 0.18 0.50
N TYR A 5 2.14 -0.63 -0.16
CA TYR A 5 2.58 -1.85 -0.83
C TYR A 5 3.05 -1.62 -2.28
N LEU A 6 2.91 -0.40 -2.83
CA LEU A 6 3.33 -0.11 -4.20
C LEU A 6 4.82 0.21 -4.26
N SER A 7 5.55 -0.50 -5.11
CA SER A 7 6.93 -0.21 -5.47
C SER A 7 7.11 -0.24 -6.98
N TYR A 8 8.14 0.43 -7.49
CA TYR A 8 8.54 0.36 -8.89
C TYR A 8 9.90 -0.32 -8.97
N ARG A 9 9.97 -1.45 -9.68
CA ARG A 9 11.20 -2.25 -9.82
C ARG A 9 11.72 -2.16 -11.25
N THR A 10 13.03 -2.01 -11.40
CA THR A 10 13.72 -1.97 -12.69
C THR A 10 14.25 -3.34 -13.13
N SER A 11 14.12 -4.37 -12.30
CA SER A 11 14.53 -5.74 -12.61
C SER A 11 13.73 -6.77 -11.80
N ALA A 12 13.67 -7.99 -12.33
CA ALA A 12 13.23 -9.20 -11.64
C ALA A 12 13.80 -10.44 -12.34
N ASP A 13 13.95 -11.53 -11.59
CA ASP A 13 14.34 -12.85 -12.14
C ASP A 13 15.66 -12.85 -12.94
N GLY A 14 16.58 -11.95 -12.58
CA GLY A 14 17.86 -11.79 -13.28
C GLY A 14 17.79 -10.98 -14.58
N GLU A 15 16.62 -10.49 -14.95
CA GLU A 15 16.40 -9.64 -16.12
C GLU A 15 16.12 -8.19 -15.69
N SER A 16 16.63 -7.23 -16.46
CA SER A 16 16.35 -5.81 -16.29
C SER A 16 15.28 -5.34 -17.27
N PHE A 17 14.46 -4.39 -16.86
CA PHE A 17 13.47 -3.73 -17.70
C PHE A 17 14.00 -2.40 -18.22
N ASP A 18 13.56 -2.01 -19.41
CA ASP A 18 13.86 -0.68 -19.96
C ASP A 18 13.21 0.46 -19.15
N GLU A 19 12.08 0.17 -18.50
CA GLU A 19 11.32 1.10 -17.66
C GLU A 19 10.88 0.41 -16.37
N ALA A 20 10.79 1.16 -15.27
CA ALA A 20 10.41 0.60 -13.98
C ALA A 20 8.95 0.10 -14.01
N ARG A 21 8.74 -1.14 -13.54
CA ARG A 21 7.42 -1.78 -13.53
C ARG A 21 6.82 -1.76 -12.13
N ALA A 22 5.52 -1.48 -12.07
CA ALA A 22 4.77 -1.47 -10.83
C ALA A 22 4.67 -2.88 -10.22
N TYR A 23 5.08 -3.00 -8.97
CA TYR A 23 5.10 -4.22 -8.18
C TYR A 23 4.32 -4.00 -6.89
N CYS A 24 3.37 -4.90 -6.61
CA CYS A 24 2.61 -4.91 -5.38
C CYS A 24 3.28 -5.86 -4.39
N GLY A 25 3.71 -5.34 -3.24
CA GLY A 25 4.31 -6.12 -2.16
C GLY A 25 3.31 -7.02 -1.45
N ALA A 26 2.06 -6.60 -1.29
CA ALA A 26 1.01 -7.39 -0.64
C ALA A 26 0.68 -8.67 -1.42
N ALA A 27 0.55 -8.57 -2.75
CA ALA A 27 0.31 -9.73 -3.62
C ALA A 27 1.59 -10.33 -4.24
N GLU A 28 2.77 -9.83 -3.84
CA GLU A 28 4.09 -10.26 -4.28
C GLU A 28 4.26 -10.42 -5.80
N ARG A 29 3.65 -9.53 -6.59
CA ARG A 29 3.64 -9.63 -8.05
C ARG A 29 3.62 -8.29 -8.75
N PHE A 30 4.05 -8.29 -10.00
CA PHE A 30 3.85 -7.16 -10.90
C PHE A 30 2.36 -6.95 -11.17
N VAL A 31 1.95 -5.69 -11.18
CA VAL A 31 0.56 -5.28 -11.41
C VAL A 31 0.43 -4.47 -12.69
N GLN A 32 -0.79 -4.42 -13.23
CA GLN A 32 -1.08 -3.65 -14.43
C GLN A 32 -0.99 -2.14 -14.14
N PRO A 33 -0.71 -1.30 -15.15
CA PRO A 33 -0.68 0.15 -14.99
C PRO A 33 -1.95 0.73 -14.35
N MET A 34 -3.13 0.26 -14.73
CA MET A 34 -4.41 0.70 -14.12
C MET A 34 -4.47 0.44 -12.61
N ARG A 35 -3.90 -0.68 -12.15
CA ARG A 35 -3.81 -0.96 -10.72
C ARG A 35 -2.84 -0.02 -10.03
N ALA A 36 -1.71 0.27 -10.69
CA ALA A 36 -0.76 1.25 -10.19
C ALA A 36 -1.38 2.65 -10.09
N ASP A 37 -2.28 3.01 -11.01
CA ASP A 37 -3.01 4.29 -10.94
C ASP A 37 -3.91 4.36 -9.69
N ILE A 38 -4.67 3.30 -9.39
CA ILE A 38 -5.44 3.18 -8.14
C ILE A 38 -4.51 3.32 -6.93
N CYS A 39 -3.42 2.54 -6.89
CA CYS A 39 -2.46 2.55 -5.76
C CYS A 39 -1.74 3.89 -5.58
N ASN A 40 -1.70 4.76 -6.60
CA ASN A 40 -1.12 6.10 -6.53
C ASN A 40 -2.17 7.19 -6.24
N ASP A 41 -3.41 6.80 -5.98
CA ASP A 41 -4.57 7.68 -5.81
C ASP A 41 -4.74 8.68 -6.97
N ARG A 42 -4.54 8.19 -8.20
CA ARG A 42 -4.72 9.02 -9.40
C ARG A 42 -6.18 9.03 -9.81
N PHE A 43 -6.59 10.10 -10.48
CA PHE A 43 -7.92 10.19 -11.10
C PHE A 43 -9.09 10.06 -10.10
N GLU A 44 -8.92 10.58 -8.89
CA GLU A 44 -9.92 10.53 -7.81
C GLU A 44 -10.20 9.10 -7.30
N LEU A 45 -9.31 8.15 -7.61
CA LEU A 45 -9.30 6.81 -7.01
C LEU A 45 -8.57 6.88 -5.66
N ASP A 46 -8.95 6.02 -4.72
CA ASP A 46 -8.30 5.86 -3.43
C ASP A 46 -7.91 4.40 -3.23
N HIS A 47 -6.62 4.13 -3.01
CA HIS A 47 -6.15 2.78 -2.72
C HIS A 47 -6.81 2.15 -1.48
N ALA A 48 -7.26 2.93 -0.50
CA ALA A 48 -7.94 2.42 0.69
C ALA A 48 -9.38 1.96 0.41
N GLU A 49 -10.00 2.42 -0.68
CA GLU A 49 -11.40 2.13 -1.01
C GLU A 49 -11.52 1.29 -2.30
N ASP A 50 -10.72 1.61 -3.32
CA ASP A 50 -10.83 1.06 -4.68
C ASP A 50 -9.86 -0.10 -4.97
N CYS A 51 -8.88 -0.37 -4.09
CA CYS A 51 -7.90 -1.44 -4.30
C CYS A 51 -8.23 -2.66 -3.44
N GLU A 52 -8.79 -3.71 -4.05
CA GLU A 52 -9.20 -4.91 -3.31
C GLU A 52 -8.03 -5.59 -2.57
N ILE A 53 -6.81 -5.60 -3.14
CA ILE A 53 -5.63 -6.16 -2.45
C ILE A 53 -5.29 -5.35 -1.20
N TYR A 54 -5.32 -4.02 -1.27
CA TYR A 54 -4.99 -3.22 -0.10
C TYR A 54 -6.01 -3.46 1.01
N VAL A 55 -7.30 -3.43 0.68
CA VAL A 55 -8.39 -3.65 1.65
C VAL A 55 -8.26 -5.01 2.34
N GLU A 56 -7.97 -6.07 1.57
CA GLU A 56 -7.77 -7.41 2.11
C GLU A 56 -6.58 -7.46 3.08
N HIS A 57 -5.45 -6.81 2.78
CA HIS A 57 -4.25 -6.88 3.59
C HIS A 57 -4.21 -5.87 4.76
N ALA A 58 -4.79 -4.68 4.60
CA ALA A 58 -4.84 -3.66 5.65
C ALA A 58 -5.76 -4.07 6.80
N SER A 59 -6.77 -4.92 6.54
CA SER A 59 -7.65 -5.46 7.57
C SER A 59 -6.96 -6.49 8.46
N ASP A 60 -5.90 -7.13 7.97
CA ASP A 60 -5.10 -8.13 8.69
C ASP A 60 -3.90 -7.51 9.45
N ASP A 61 -3.59 -6.22 9.22
CA ASP A 61 -2.43 -5.54 9.77
C ASP A 61 -2.85 -4.50 10.86
N PRO A 62 -2.86 -4.87 12.16
CA PRO A 62 -3.27 -3.96 13.23
C PRO A 62 -2.28 -2.81 13.48
N ASP A 63 -1.12 -2.79 12.83
CA ASP A 63 -0.05 -1.80 13.05
C ASP A 63 -0.19 -0.56 12.13
N VAL A 64 -1.05 -0.61 11.10
CA VAL A 64 -1.27 0.51 10.15
C VAL A 64 -2.37 1.47 10.61
N SER A 65 -2.97 1.23 11.79
CA SER A 65 -3.96 2.14 12.38
C SER A 65 -3.56 2.59 13.77
N ASP A 66 -2.52 3.42 13.94
CA ASP A 66 -2.48 4.33 15.10
C ASP A 66 -1.43 5.46 15.04
N PRO A 67 -1.85 6.73 14.93
CA PRO A 67 -1.13 7.83 15.57
C PRO A 67 -2.00 8.51 16.64
N ALA A 68 -2.58 7.76 17.57
CA ALA A 68 -3.34 8.32 18.68
C ALA A 68 -3.39 7.45 19.95
N VAL A 69 -2.34 6.70 20.28
CA VAL A 69 -2.11 6.25 21.66
C VAL A 69 -1.69 7.45 22.50
N SER A 70 -2.65 8.34 22.79
CA SER A 70 -2.52 9.30 23.87
C SER A 70 -2.87 8.57 25.16
N THR A 71 -1.83 8.01 25.78
CA THR A 71 -1.85 7.54 27.16
C THR A 71 -2.54 8.58 28.05
N THR A 72 -3.71 8.23 28.59
CA THR A 72 -4.21 8.83 29.83
C THR A 72 -4.12 7.77 30.92
N ALA A 73 -2.92 7.64 31.49
CA ALA A 73 -2.70 6.92 32.73
C ALA A 73 -2.77 7.92 33.90
N GLY A 74 -3.74 7.69 34.81
CA GLY A 74 -3.77 8.18 36.20
C GLY A 74 -4.22 9.64 36.38
N GLY A 75 -5.02 10.02 37.38
CA GLY A 75 -5.52 9.29 38.54
C GLY A 75 -5.96 10.30 39.61
N ASP A 76 -7.08 9.98 40.26
CA ASP A 76 -7.42 10.22 41.67
C ASP A 76 -7.26 11.62 42.33
N SER A 77 -8.41 12.24 42.64
CA SER A 77 -8.88 12.65 43.99
C SER A 77 -9.93 13.76 43.90
#